data_AF-A0AAD8T721-F1
#
_entry.id   AF-A0AAD8T721-F1
#
_cell.length_a   1.000
_cell.length_b   1.000
_cell.length_c   1.000
_cell.angle_alpha   90.00
_cell.angle_beta   90.00
_cell.angle_gamma   90.00
#
_symmetry.space_group_name_H-M   'P 1'
#
loop_
_entity.id
_entity.type
_entity.pdbx_description
1 polymer ?
#
loop_
_entity_poly.entity_id
_entity_poly.type
_entity_poly.pdbx_seq_one_letter_code
_entity_poly.pdbx_strand_id
1 'polypeptide(L)'
;MPPPNPQPGQFDNTLYGPGSGLIKTGLGLYGEKFLGSSSEFMQSNISRYFSNPQYYFHVNDQYVRNKLKVILFPFLHRGHWTRISEPVGGRLSYKPPMYDINAPDLYIPFMAFGTFIVLAGFTLGFMGKFTPEAINLQFTRGLIGWGLQIVFLKGLLYSMGGGEVPLLDLVAYSGYLFAGLSLAIAARLLWAYSYYVMVPWMSLCMGVFLVRTMKRVLFAETRGSERHSTRQHYFLLFMAIVQFPLFFWLGNIGA
;
A
#
# COMPACT_ATOMS: atom_id res chain seq x y z
N MET A 1 -34.78 -67.00 26.20
CA MET A 1 -34.78 -68.13 25.24
C MET A 1 -34.86 -67.54 23.82
N PRO A 2 -34.13 -68.10 22.83
CA PRO A 2 -33.60 -67.44 21.61
C PRO A 2 -34.49 -67.69 20.37
N PRO A 3 -34.11 -67.49 19.07
CA PRO A 3 -33.12 -66.65 18.34
C PRO A 3 -33.82 -65.77 17.22
N PRO A 4 -33.12 -65.16 16.22
CA PRO A 4 -32.78 -65.88 14.98
C PRO A 4 -31.43 -65.51 14.32
N ASN A 5 -30.91 -66.46 13.51
CA ASN A 5 -29.82 -66.35 12.51
C ASN A 5 -30.42 -65.87 11.14
N PRO A 6 -29.71 -65.65 9.99
CA PRO A 6 -28.29 -65.91 9.65
C PRO A 6 -27.52 -64.93 8.68
N GLN A 7 -26.18 -64.98 8.76
CA GLN A 7 -25.10 -64.91 7.71
C GLN A 7 -24.92 -63.68 6.76
N PRO A 8 -23.77 -63.51 6.03
CA PRO A 8 -22.47 -64.22 6.06
C PRO A 8 -21.19 -63.33 6.01
N GLY A 9 -20.04 -63.92 6.36
CA GLY A 9 -18.80 -63.76 5.60
C GLY A 9 -17.70 -62.84 6.16
N GLN A 10 -16.76 -63.39 6.92
CA GLN A 10 -15.38 -62.88 6.99
C GLN A 10 -14.42 -63.98 7.49
N PHE A 11 -13.70 -64.57 6.54
CA PHE A 11 -12.39 -65.21 6.69
C PHE A 11 -11.55 -64.56 5.57
N ASP A 12 -10.30 -64.16 5.71
CA ASP A 12 -9.29 -64.30 6.75
C ASP A 12 -8.22 -63.23 6.45
N ASN A 13 -7.53 -62.77 7.49
CA ASN A 13 -6.05 -62.76 7.54
C ASN A 13 -5.53 -61.96 8.73
N THR A 14 -5.36 -62.67 9.85
CA THR A 14 -4.08 -62.82 10.57
C THR A 14 -3.10 -61.64 10.57
N LEU A 15 -3.16 -60.88 11.67
CA LEU A 15 -2.09 -60.71 12.68
C LEU A 15 -0.63 -60.88 12.20
N TYR A 16 0.20 -59.83 12.28
CA TYR A 16 1.54 -59.85 12.91
C TYR A 16 2.21 -58.46 12.88
N GLY A 17 2.59 -57.92 14.06
CA GLY A 17 3.56 -56.82 14.18
C GLY A 17 3.23 -55.74 15.24
N PRO A 18 3.70 -55.86 16.49
CA PRO A 18 3.57 -54.80 17.48
C PRO A 18 4.68 -53.76 17.25
N GLY A 19 4.35 -52.58 16.71
CA GLY A 19 5.36 -51.51 16.65
C GLY A 19 5.17 -50.32 15.71
N SER A 20 4.15 -50.28 14.85
CA SER A 20 4.06 -49.20 13.83
C SER A 20 2.87 -48.24 13.96
N GLY A 21 1.87 -48.57 14.79
CA GLY A 21 0.63 -47.78 14.88
C GLY A 21 0.72 -46.53 15.77
N LEU A 22 1.55 -46.56 16.83
CA LEU A 22 1.57 -45.47 17.81
C LEU A 22 2.41 -44.26 17.34
N ILE A 23 3.50 -44.50 16.60
CA ILE A 23 4.44 -43.45 16.15
C ILE A 23 3.88 -42.69 14.95
N LYS A 24 3.15 -43.36 14.04
CA LYS A 24 2.48 -42.68 12.90
C LYS A 24 1.31 -41.80 13.32
N THR A 25 0.59 -42.19 14.36
CA THR A 25 -0.62 -41.47 14.79
C THR A 25 -0.27 -40.23 15.63
N GLY A 26 0.76 -40.31 16.47
CA GLY A 26 1.23 -39.15 17.25
C GLY A 26 1.94 -38.09 16.39
N LEU A 27 2.83 -38.49 15.47
CA LEU A 27 3.56 -37.53 14.63
C LEU A 27 2.68 -36.92 13.53
N GLY A 28 1.70 -37.67 13.00
CA GLY A 28 0.77 -37.18 11.98
C GLY A 28 -0.22 -36.14 12.50
N LEU A 29 -0.80 -36.35 13.70
CA LEU A 29 -1.77 -35.43 14.28
C LEU A 29 -1.13 -34.13 14.81
N TYR A 30 0.10 -34.18 15.30
CA TYR A 30 0.85 -32.98 15.68
C TYR A 30 1.49 -32.29 14.46
N GLY A 31 1.90 -33.05 13.44
CA GLY A 31 2.41 -32.54 12.17
C GLY A 31 1.35 -31.80 11.36
N GLU A 32 0.14 -32.34 11.23
CA GLU A 32 -0.99 -31.66 10.60
C GLU A 32 -1.45 -30.43 11.38
N LYS A 33 -1.43 -30.47 12.72
CA LYS A 33 -1.73 -29.29 13.53
C LYS A 33 -0.66 -28.21 13.41
N PHE A 34 0.63 -28.54 13.32
CA PHE A 34 1.69 -27.54 13.12
C PHE A 34 1.74 -27.02 11.68
N LEU A 35 1.54 -27.87 10.67
CA LEU A 35 1.49 -27.46 9.25
C LEU A 35 0.21 -26.70 8.92
N GLY A 36 -0.93 -27.15 9.43
CA GLY A 36 -2.22 -26.48 9.31
C GLY A 36 -2.28 -25.17 10.07
N SER A 37 -1.75 -25.14 11.30
CA SER A 37 -1.59 -23.89 12.06
C SER A 37 -0.64 -22.94 11.34
N SER A 38 0.50 -23.42 10.81
CA SER A 38 1.44 -22.56 10.07
C SER A 38 0.86 -22.04 8.76
N SER A 39 0.08 -22.84 8.03
CA SER A 39 -0.60 -22.38 6.80
C SER A 39 -1.74 -21.42 7.10
N GLU A 40 -2.53 -21.64 8.15
CA GLU A 40 -3.58 -20.71 8.59
C GLU A 40 -2.98 -19.42 9.18
N PHE A 41 -1.88 -19.48 9.93
CA PHE A 41 -1.13 -18.31 10.40
C PHE A 41 -0.46 -17.58 9.24
N MET A 42 0.15 -18.27 8.27
CA MET A 42 0.70 -17.63 7.08
C MET A 42 -0.41 -17.04 6.21
N GLN A 43 -1.51 -17.75 5.97
CA GLN A 43 -2.60 -17.26 5.12
C GLN A 43 -3.35 -16.11 5.78
N SER A 44 -3.55 -16.14 7.11
CA SER A 44 -4.15 -15.02 7.85
C SER A 44 -3.21 -13.82 7.98
N ASN A 45 -1.90 -14.00 8.17
CA ASN A 45 -0.93 -12.88 8.19
C ASN A 45 -0.67 -12.32 6.78
N ILE A 46 -0.47 -13.18 5.78
CA ILE A 46 -0.23 -12.76 4.39
C ILE A 46 -1.46 -12.08 3.81
N SER A 47 -2.69 -12.59 4.03
CA SER A 47 -3.90 -11.88 3.58
C SER A 47 -4.13 -10.57 4.33
N ARG A 48 -3.67 -10.46 5.58
CA ARG A 48 -3.74 -9.22 6.38
C ARG A 48 -2.74 -8.17 5.90
N TYR A 49 -1.53 -8.56 5.46
CA TYR A 49 -0.51 -7.62 4.96
C TYR A 49 -0.56 -7.37 3.45
N PHE A 50 -0.95 -8.36 2.66
CA PHE A 50 -1.11 -8.30 1.21
C PHE A 50 -2.58 -8.48 0.85
N SER A 51 -3.30 -7.36 0.76
CA SER A 51 -4.62 -7.30 0.15
C SER A 51 -4.56 -7.77 -1.31
N ASN A 52 -5.64 -8.34 -1.84
CA ASN A 52 -5.70 -8.84 -3.23
C ASN A 52 -5.21 -7.74 -4.20
N PRO A 53 -4.07 -7.90 -4.90
CA PRO A 53 -3.50 -6.83 -5.71
C PRO A 53 -4.45 -6.35 -6.81
N GLN A 54 -5.33 -7.24 -7.32
CA GLN A 54 -6.34 -6.90 -8.30
C GLN A 54 -7.25 -5.74 -7.86
N TYR A 55 -7.50 -5.61 -6.55
CA TYR A 55 -8.27 -4.49 -5.99
C TYR A 55 -7.66 -3.13 -6.35
N TYR A 56 -6.34 -2.98 -6.22
CA TYR A 56 -5.65 -1.70 -6.42
C TYR A 56 -5.49 -1.29 -7.88
N PHE A 57 -5.65 -2.24 -8.80
CA PHE A 57 -5.56 -2.02 -10.25
C PHE A 57 -6.93 -1.97 -10.92
N HIS A 58 -8.02 -2.08 -10.16
CA HIS A 58 -9.38 -1.94 -10.68
C HIS A 58 -9.74 -0.46 -10.80
N VAL A 59 -9.24 0.18 -11.86
CA VAL A 59 -9.40 1.61 -12.17
C VAL A 59 -10.01 1.80 -13.56
N ASN A 60 -10.62 2.97 -13.81
CA ASN A 60 -11.07 3.42 -15.13
C ASN A 60 -10.52 4.81 -15.47
N ASP A 61 -10.63 5.25 -16.73
CA ASP A 61 -10.07 6.54 -17.18
C ASP A 61 -10.64 7.74 -16.42
N GLN A 62 -11.94 7.70 -16.12
CA GLN A 62 -12.63 8.75 -15.38
C GLN A 62 -12.08 8.87 -13.95
N TYR A 63 -11.87 7.73 -13.28
CA TYR A 63 -11.25 7.65 -11.97
C TYR A 63 -9.85 8.24 -12.01
N VAL A 64 -8.99 7.83 -12.96
CA VAL A 64 -7.61 8.31 -13.04
C VAL A 64 -7.56 9.83 -13.18
N ARG A 65 -8.35 10.40 -14.09
CA ARG A 65 -8.44 11.85 -14.29
C ARG A 65 -8.90 12.58 -13.04
N ASN A 66 -9.92 12.06 -12.37
CA ASN A 66 -10.44 12.66 -11.15
C ASN A 66 -9.45 12.54 -9.99
N LYS A 67 -8.79 11.39 -9.85
CA LYS A 67 -7.82 11.13 -8.78
C LYS A 67 -6.58 12.00 -8.94
N LEU A 68 -6.09 12.18 -10.18
CA LEU A 68 -5.04 13.15 -10.47
C LEU A 68 -5.44 14.58 -10.06
N LYS A 69 -6.68 15.03 -10.34
CA LYS A 69 -7.14 16.35 -9.86
C LYS A 69 -7.09 16.45 -8.33
N VAL A 70 -7.47 15.39 -7.62
CA VAL A 70 -7.42 15.36 -6.14
C VAL A 70 -5.99 15.39 -5.61
N ILE A 71 -5.06 14.69 -6.25
CA ILE A 71 -3.65 14.64 -5.85
C ILE A 71 -2.95 15.97 -6.15
N LEU A 72 -3.14 16.51 -7.36
CA LEU A 72 -2.47 17.73 -7.82
C LEU A 72 -3.11 19.01 -7.26
N PHE A 73 -4.40 18.97 -6.93
CA PHE A 73 -5.16 20.11 -6.42
C PHE A 73 -6.08 19.69 -5.26
N PRO A 74 -5.51 19.24 -4.12
CA PRO A 74 -6.29 18.72 -2.99
C PRO A 74 -7.26 19.75 -2.39
N PHE A 75 -6.95 21.04 -2.52
CA PHE A 75 -7.79 22.14 -2.02
C PHE A 75 -9.13 22.25 -2.76
N LEU A 76 -9.18 21.78 -4.02
CA LEU A 76 -10.37 21.86 -4.86
C LEU A 76 -11.30 20.65 -4.62
N HIS A 77 -10.84 19.61 -3.94
CA HIS A 77 -11.66 18.45 -3.64
C HIS A 77 -12.70 18.79 -2.56
N ARG A 78 -13.92 19.12 -3.01
CA ARG A 78 -15.08 19.43 -2.16
C ARG A 78 -15.79 18.18 -1.60
N GLY A 79 -15.38 17.00 -2.02
CA GLY A 79 -15.99 15.73 -1.61
C GLY A 79 -15.59 15.28 -0.20
N HIS A 80 -16.23 14.20 0.26
CA HIS A 80 -15.81 13.49 1.46
C HIS A 80 -14.47 12.79 1.19
N TRP A 81 -13.57 12.78 2.19
CA TRP A 81 -12.26 12.13 2.14
C TRP A 81 -12.27 10.73 2.79
N THR A 82 -13.46 10.20 3.05
CA THR A 82 -13.67 8.92 3.73
C THR A 82 -13.89 7.83 2.69
N ARG A 83 -13.23 6.69 2.88
CA ARG A 83 -13.46 5.51 2.05
C ARG A 83 -14.87 4.98 2.26
N ILE A 84 -15.48 4.49 1.19
CA ILE A 84 -16.80 3.88 1.22
C ILE A 84 -16.61 2.40 1.57
N SER A 85 -17.14 2.00 2.74
CA SER A 85 -17.23 0.59 3.13
C SER A 85 -18.66 0.09 2.98
N GLU A 86 -18.81 -1.10 2.43
CA GLU A 86 -20.08 -1.82 2.36
C GLU A 86 -20.01 -3.06 3.26
N PRO A 87 -21.06 -3.33 4.05
CA PRO A 87 -21.15 -4.56 4.80
C PRO A 87 -21.44 -5.72 3.84
N VAL A 88 -20.43 -6.52 3.52
CA VAL A 88 -20.58 -7.73 2.70
C VAL A 88 -20.39 -8.94 3.63
N GLY A 89 -21.45 -9.72 3.85
CA GLY A 89 -21.40 -10.95 4.66
C GLY A 89 -20.96 -10.74 6.11
N GLY A 90 -21.35 -9.64 6.75
CA GLY A 90 -21.00 -9.33 8.15
C GLY A 90 -19.58 -8.78 8.36
N ARG A 91 -18.80 -8.57 7.28
CA ARG A 91 -17.51 -7.86 7.30
C ARG A 91 -17.61 -6.54 6.53
N LEU A 92 -16.97 -5.50 7.03
CA LEU A 92 -16.82 -4.23 6.30
C LEU A 92 -15.80 -4.43 5.16
N SER A 93 -16.25 -4.36 3.91
CA SER A 93 -15.39 -4.44 2.73
C SER A 93 -15.31 -3.08 2.04
N TYR A 94 -14.13 -2.66 1.61
CA TYR A 94 -13.94 -1.39 0.91
C TYR A 94 -14.27 -1.52 -0.57
N LYS A 95 -14.87 -0.48 -1.16
CA LYS A 95 -15.09 -0.42 -2.61
C LYS A 95 -13.79 -0.24 -3.37
N PRO A 96 -13.61 -0.90 -4.52
CA PRO A 96 -12.42 -0.72 -5.34
C PRO A 96 -12.35 0.70 -5.93
N PRO A 97 -11.15 1.15 -6.35
CA PRO A 97 -10.89 2.51 -6.84
C PRO A 97 -11.90 3.00 -7.89
N MET A 98 -12.30 2.15 -8.83
CA MET A 98 -13.30 2.49 -9.86
C MET A 98 -14.59 3.13 -9.29
N TYR A 99 -15.01 2.76 -8.08
CA TYR A 99 -16.25 3.23 -7.46
C TYR A 99 -16.04 4.18 -6.26
N ASP A 100 -14.80 4.37 -5.80
CA ASP A 100 -14.46 5.25 -4.68
C ASP A 100 -13.18 6.05 -4.95
N ILE A 101 -13.33 7.37 -5.12
CA ILE A 101 -12.22 8.29 -5.36
C ILE A 101 -11.18 8.31 -4.22
N ASN A 102 -11.58 7.98 -3.00
CA ASN A 102 -10.72 7.98 -1.82
C ASN A 102 -9.97 6.66 -1.60
N ALA A 103 -10.39 5.60 -2.30
CA ALA A 103 -9.70 4.32 -2.23
C ALA A 103 -8.27 4.45 -2.80
N PRO A 104 -7.27 3.81 -2.18
CA PRO A 104 -5.92 3.79 -2.70
C PRO A 104 -5.84 2.92 -3.96
N ASP A 105 -5.09 3.37 -4.96
CA ASP A 105 -4.75 2.60 -6.16
C ASP A 105 -3.24 2.53 -6.33
N LEU A 106 -2.77 1.47 -6.99
CA LEU A 106 -1.36 1.30 -7.35
C LEU A 106 -1.09 1.71 -8.80
N TYR A 107 -2.14 1.82 -9.63
CA TYR A 107 -2.01 2.22 -11.02
C TYR A 107 -1.33 3.60 -11.18
N ILE A 108 -1.85 4.65 -10.53
CA ILE A 108 -1.29 6.00 -10.66
C ILE A 108 0.14 6.08 -10.12
N PRO A 109 0.47 5.56 -8.92
CA PRO A 109 1.85 5.49 -8.44
C PRO A 109 2.85 4.87 -9.42
N PHE A 110 2.56 3.69 -9.96
CA PHE A 110 3.47 3.02 -10.90
C PHE A 110 3.60 3.79 -12.21
N MET A 111 2.49 4.25 -12.78
CA MET A 111 2.51 5.01 -14.04
C MET A 111 3.22 6.36 -13.87
N ALA A 112 3.00 7.05 -12.75
CA ALA A 112 3.67 8.32 -12.44
C ALA A 112 5.16 8.12 -12.16
N PHE A 113 5.55 7.03 -11.50
CA PHE A 113 6.97 6.70 -11.32
C PHE A 113 7.67 6.49 -12.66
N GLY A 114 7.09 5.67 -13.56
CA GLY A 114 7.64 5.49 -14.91
C GLY A 114 7.73 6.82 -15.67
N THR A 115 6.71 7.66 -15.59
CA THR A 115 6.68 8.99 -16.21
C THR A 115 7.79 9.89 -15.66
N PHE A 116 8.00 9.90 -14.34
CA PHE A 116 9.09 10.64 -13.69
C PHE A 116 10.46 10.23 -14.25
N ILE A 117 10.72 8.92 -14.40
CA ILE A 117 12.00 8.42 -14.93
C ILE A 117 12.20 8.84 -16.39
N VAL A 118 11.17 8.74 -17.22
CA VAL A 118 11.23 9.19 -18.63
C VAL A 118 11.50 10.69 -18.72
N LEU A 119 10.80 11.52 -17.93
CA LEU A 119 10.99 12.97 -17.89
C LEU A 119 12.37 13.36 -17.35
N ALA A 120 12.89 12.62 -16.37
CA ALA A 120 14.25 12.83 -15.86
C ALA A 120 15.30 12.52 -16.93
N GLY A 121 15.15 11.41 -17.65
CA GLY A 121 16.01 11.06 -18.78
C GLY A 121 15.97 12.11 -19.88
N PHE A 122 14.78 12.59 -20.23
CA PHE A 122 14.61 13.67 -21.22
C PHE A 122 15.27 14.97 -20.77
N THR A 123 15.12 15.35 -19.50
CA THR A 123 15.79 16.53 -18.91
C THR A 123 17.31 16.40 -18.97
N LEU A 124 17.86 15.23 -18.65
CA LEU A 124 19.30 14.96 -18.77
C LEU A 124 19.79 15.05 -20.22
N GLY A 125 18.98 14.58 -21.18
CA GLY A 125 19.23 14.72 -22.62
C GLY A 125 19.32 16.17 -23.05
N PHE A 126 18.35 17.00 -22.64
CA PHE A 126 18.37 18.45 -22.90
C PHE A 126 19.59 19.16 -22.31
N MET A 127 20.09 18.68 -21.16
CA MET A 127 21.28 19.22 -20.52
C MET A 127 22.60 18.69 -21.12
N GLY A 128 22.55 17.79 -22.11
CA GLY A 128 23.74 17.14 -22.67
C GLY A 128 24.46 16.20 -21.70
N LYS A 129 23.80 15.79 -20.62
CA LYS A 129 24.34 14.92 -19.55
C LYS A 129 23.69 13.54 -19.53
N PHE A 130 23.10 13.13 -20.64
CA PHE A 130 22.45 11.83 -20.71
C PHE A 130 23.49 10.72 -20.73
N THR A 131 23.47 9.90 -19.69
CA THR A 131 24.19 8.62 -19.64
C THR A 131 23.26 7.55 -19.07
N PRO A 132 23.41 6.27 -19.48
CA PRO A 132 22.67 5.15 -18.89
C PRO A 132 22.82 5.09 -17.36
N GLU A 133 23.98 5.48 -16.85
CA GLU A 133 24.27 5.54 -15.41
C GLU A 133 23.45 6.65 -14.72
N ALA A 134 23.30 7.82 -15.35
CA ALA A 134 22.55 8.94 -14.77
C ALA A 134 21.06 8.62 -14.63
N ILE A 135 20.45 7.96 -15.63
CA ILE A 135 19.03 7.54 -15.52
C ILE A 135 18.86 6.41 -14.50
N ASN A 136 19.80 5.46 -14.43
CA ASN A 136 19.80 4.40 -13.41
C ASN A 136 19.93 4.97 -11.99
N LEU A 137 20.75 6.02 -11.81
CA LEU A 137 20.86 6.74 -10.55
C LEU A 137 19.52 7.37 -10.15
N GLN A 138 18.81 8.03 -11.08
CA GLN A 138 17.48 8.59 -10.80
C GLN A 138 16.44 7.51 -10.47
N PHE A 139 16.49 6.37 -11.16
CA PHE A 139 15.64 5.22 -10.87
C PHE A 139 15.86 4.68 -9.46
N THR A 140 17.12 4.40 -9.11
CA THR A 140 17.50 3.89 -7.79
C THR A 140 17.17 4.89 -6.69
N ARG A 141 17.48 6.17 -6.89
CA ARG A 141 17.12 7.25 -5.95
C ARG A 141 15.62 7.36 -5.75
N GLY A 142 14.85 7.25 -6.84
CA GLY A 142 13.39 7.22 -6.80
C GLY A 142 12.86 6.04 -5.97
N LEU A 143 13.37 4.83 -6.19
CA LEU A 143 13.01 3.65 -5.39
C LEU A 143 13.35 3.81 -3.91
N ILE A 144 14.56 4.32 -3.61
CA ILE A 144 14.98 4.58 -2.22
C ILE A 144 14.06 5.63 -1.58
N GLY A 145 13.76 6.73 -2.28
CA GLY A 145 12.85 7.77 -1.77
C GLY A 145 11.44 7.26 -1.54
N TRP A 146 10.92 6.42 -2.44
CA TRP A 146 9.62 5.79 -2.26
C TRP A 146 9.63 4.86 -1.04
N GLY A 147 10.66 4.02 -0.91
CA GLY A 147 10.85 3.13 0.25
C GLY A 147 10.95 3.88 1.58
N LEU A 148 11.76 4.95 1.63
CA LEU A 148 11.89 5.81 2.80
C LEU A 148 10.55 6.45 3.20
N GLN A 149 9.76 6.90 2.22
CA GLN A 149 8.43 7.45 2.46
C GLN A 149 7.47 6.38 3.03
N ILE A 150 7.52 5.13 2.54
CA ILE A 150 6.72 4.03 3.08
C ILE A 150 7.10 3.74 4.54
N VAL A 151 8.40 3.61 4.83
CA VAL A 151 8.90 3.38 6.19
C VAL A 151 8.50 4.52 7.12
N PHE A 152 8.60 5.77 6.64
CA PHE A 152 8.19 6.94 7.38
C PHE A 152 6.69 6.94 7.72
N LEU A 153 5.81 6.70 6.74
CA LEU A 153 4.36 6.63 6.96
C LEU A 153 4.00 5.48 7.93
N LYS A 154 4.63 4.31 7.76
CA LYS A 154 4.43 3.16 8.65
C LYS A 154 4.89 3.46 10.09
N GLY A 155 6.05 4.11 10.24
CA GLY A 155 6.59 4.52 11.55
C GLY A 155 5.70 5.54 12.26
N LEU A 156 5.13 6.50 11.52
CA LEU A 156 4.17 7.45 12.08
C LEU A 156 2.90 6.76 12.57
N LEU A 157 2.33 5.85 11.78
CA LEU A 157 1.13 5.09 12.19
C LEU A 157 1.39 4.24 13.44
N TYR A 158 2.56 3.59 13.50
CA TYR A 158 2.99 2.82 14.65
C TYR A 158 3.12 3.68 15.92
N SER A 159 3.77 4.86 15.81
CA SER A 159 3.91 5.81 16.92
C SER A 159 2.57 6.33 17.46
N MET A 160 1.56 6.39 16.59
CA MET A 160 0.23 6.88 16.94
C MET A 160 -0.66 5.81 17.59
N GLY A 161 -0.19 4.56 17.68
CA GLY A 161 -0.99 3.43 18.15
C GLY A 161 -2.18 3.14 17.23
N GLY A 162 -2.09 3.55 15.96
CA GLY A 162 -3.12 3.29 14.96
C GLY A 162 -3.19 1.80 14.60
N GLY A 163 -4.35 1.37 14.13
CA GLY A 163 -4.55 0.00 13.64
C GLY A 163 -3.61 -0.41 12.51
N GLU A 164 -3.55 -1.70 12.22
CA GLU A 164 -2.72 -2.24 11.14
C GLU A 164 -3.28 -1.81 9.77
N VAL A 165 -2.70 -0.77 9.18
CA VAL A 165 -3.02 -0.35 7.80
C VAL A 165 -2.35 -1.31 6.80
N PRO A 166 -3.08 -1.81 5.77
CA PRO A 166 -2.49 -2.67 4.75
C PRO A 166 -1.26 -2.05 4.10
N LEU A 167 -0.20 -2.83 3.89
CA LEU A 167 1.06 -2.30 3.34
C LEU A 167 0.87 -1.69 1.95
N LEU A 168 0.03 -2.30 1.12
CA LEU A 168 -0.26 -1.83 -0.23
C LEU A 168 -0.96 -0.45 -0.24
N ASP A 169 -1.73 -0.11 0.80
CA ASP A 169 -2.30 1.23 0.95
C ASP A 169 -1.18 2.28 1.18
N LEU A 170 -0.19 1.94 2.00
CA LEU A 170 0.95 2.82 2.27
C LEU A 170 1.84 3.00 1.04
N VAL A 171 2.05 1.93 0.28
CA VAL A 171 2.75 1.97 -1.02
C VAL A 171 2.01 2.89 -1.99
N ALA A 172 0.67 2.76 -2.09
CA ALA A 172 -0.15 3.63 -2.91
C ALA A 172 -0.06 5.10 -2.48
N TYR A 173 -0.32 5.39 -1.20
CA TYR A 173 -0.33 6.75 -0.69
C TYR A 173 1.02 7.45 -0.80
N SER A 174 2.12 6.75 -0.54
CA SER A 174 3.46 7.31 -0.73
C SER A 174 3.77 7.57 -2.21
N GLY A 175 3.38 6.67 -3.11
CA GLY A 175 3.78 6.76 -4.52
C GLY A 175 3.10 7.87 -5.32
N TYR A 176 1.98 8.44 -4.84
CA TYR A 176 1.35 9.59 -5.50
C TYR A 176 2.26 10.83 -5.59
N LEU A 177 3.34 10.90 -4.79
CA LEU A 177 4.33 11.97 -4.87
C LEU A 177 4.93 12.09 -6.29
N PHE A 178 5.07 10.96 -7.01
CA PHE A 178 5.65 10.95 -8.35
C PHE A 178 4.77 11.64 -9.39
N ALA A 179 3.45 11.75 -9.16
CA ALA A 179 2.59 12.53 -10.04
C ALA A 179 2.95 14.03 -9.93
N GLY A 180 3.23 14.50 -8.71
CA GLY A 180 3.68 15.86 -8.46
C GLY A 180 5.08 16.13 -9.01
N LEU A 181 6.03 15.21 -8.78
CA LEU A 181 7.39 15.34 -9.34
C LEU A 181 7.39 15.36 -10.87
N SER A 182 6.60 14.49 -11.51
CA SER A 182 6.47 14.45 -12.96
C SER A 182 6.02 15.81 -13.51
N LEU A 183 5.01 16.42 -12.88
CA LEU A 183 4.52 17.74 -13.29
C LEU A 183 5.57 18.85 -13.07
N ALA A 184 6.29 18.81 -11.95
CA ALA A 184 7.35 19.79 -11.65
C ALA A 184 8.52 19.72 -12.66
N ILE A 185 8.90 18.52 -13.07
CA ILE A 185 9.96 18.31 -14.09
C ILE A 185 9.46 18.68 -15.48
N ALA A 186 8.22 18.30 -15.83
CA ALA A 186 7.61 18.72 -17.09
C ALA A 186 7.57 20.26 -17.21
N ALA A 187 7.22 20.97 -16.13
CA ALA A 187 7.25 22.43 -16.10
C ALA A 187 8.67 22.98 -16.29
N ARG A 188 9.68 22.36 -15.65
CA ARG A 188 11.10 22.73 -15.81
C ARG A 188 11.57 22.67 -17.27
N LEU A 189 11.09 21.69 -18.04
CA LEU A 189 11.39 21.55 -19.46
C LEU A 189 10.82 22.68 -20.31
N LEU A 190 9.65 23.22 -19.93
CA LEU A 190 9.05 24.37 -20.60
C LEU A 190 9.74 25.69 -20.22
N TRP A 191 10.06 25.84 -18.93
CA TRP A 191 10.72 27.04 -18.40
C TRP A 191 11.58 26.67 -17.18
N ALA A 192 12.90 26.85 -17.29
CA ALA A 192 13.85 26.38 -16.28
C ALA A 192 13.55 26.90 -14.85
N TYR A 193 13.20 28.19 -14.72
CA TYR A 193 12.91 28.78 -13.40
C TYR A 193 11.58 28.30 -12.79
N SER A 194 10.68 27.69 -13.57
CA SER A 194 9.38 27.22 -13.07
C SER A 194 9.56 26.09 -12.05
N TYR A 195 10.68 25.37 -12.12
CA TYR A 195 11.06 24.33 -11.16
C TYR A 195 11.04 24.85 -9.71
N TYR A 196 11.59 26.04 -9.47
CA TYR A 196 11.68 26.63 -8.13
C TYR A 196 10.32 27.00 -7.54
N VAL A 197 9.31 27.23 -8.39
CA VAL A 197 7.93 27.50 -7.96
C VAL A 197 7.12 26.21 -7.87
N MET A 198 7.29 25.30 -8.83
CA MET A 198 6.51 24.07 -8.92
C MET A 198 6.89 23.05 -7.85
N VAL A 199 8.16 22.90 -7.50
CA VAL A 199 8.58 21.97 -6.44
C VAL A 199 7.90 22.27 -5.09
N PRO A 200 7.97 23.49 -4.52
CA PRO A 200 7.30 23.80 -3.26
C PRO A 200 5.77 23.75 -3.39
N TRP A 201 5.21 24.08 -4.55
CA TRP A 201 3.77 23.98 -4.79
C TRP A 201 3.29 22.52 -4.79
N MET A 202 3.99 21.63 -5.51
CA MET A 202 3.63 20.21 -5.59
C MET A 202 3.91 19.48 -4.26
N SER A 203 4.95 19.86 -3.52
CA SER A 203 5.19 19.31 -2.18
C SER A 203 4.09 19.73 -1.19
N LEU A 204 3.61 20.98 -1.27
CA LEU A 204 2.47 21.44 -0.48
C LEU A 204 1.19 20.67 -0.82
N CYS A 205 0.90 20.47 -2.11
CA CYS A 205 -0.25 19.68 -2.55
C CYS A 205 -0.15 18.23 -2.03
N MET A 206 1.01 17.59 -2.16
CA MET A 206 1.20 16.24 -1.65
C MET A 206 1.07 16.17 -0.12
N GLY A 207 1.64 17.14 0.60
CA GLY A 207 1.53 17.23 2.06
C GLY A 207 0.08 17.36 2.51
N VAL A 208 -0.71 18.23 1.88
CA VAL A 208 -2.14 18.42 2.19
C VAL A 208 -2.94 17.16 1.85
N PHE A 209 -2.67 16.53 0.71
CA PHE A 209 -3.31 15.27 0.32
C PHE A 209 -3.05 14.16 1.37
N LEU A 210 -1.79 13.98 1.79
CA LEU A 210 -1.44 13.00 2.82
C LEU A 210 -2.09 13.32 4.16
N VAL A 211 -2.09 14.58 4.59
CA VAL A 211 -2.75 14.99 5.84
C VAL A 211 -4.25 14.68 5.77
N ARG A 212 -4.92 15.01 4.67
CA ARG A 212 -6.36 14.77 4.51
C ARG A 212 -6.70 13.28 4.52
N THR A 213 -5.93 12.46 3.82
CA THR A 213 -6.15 11.01 3.73
C THR A 213 -5.79 10.29 5.04
N MET A 214 -4.61 10.56 5.60
CA MET A 214 -4.12 9.90 6.82
C MET A 214 -4.91 10.30 8.07
N LYS A 215 -5.37 11.56 8.15
CA LYS A 215 -6.29 11.99 9.21
C LYS A 215 -7.50 11.07 9.27
N ARG A 216 -8.10 10.73 8.13
CA ARG A 216 -9.29 9.87 8.08
C ARG A 216 -8.98 8.40 8.38
N VAL A 217 -7.89 7.86 7.84
CA VAL A 217 -7.45 6.48 8.15
C VAL A 217 -7.25 6.30 9.66
N LEU A 218 -6.58 7.26 10.30
CA LEU A 218 -6.36 7.24 11.74
C LEU A 218 -7.67 7.38 12.54
N PHE A 219 -8.55 8.31 12.18
CA PHE A 219 -9.82 8.52 12.90
C PHE A 219 -10.86 7.40 12.69
N ALA A 220 -10.82 6.69 11.56
CA ALA A 220 -11.67 5.53 11.31
C ALA A 220 -11.31 4.34 12.22
N GLU A 221 -10.01 4.15 12.48
CA GLU A 221 -9.51 3.07 13.35
C GLU A 221 -9.63 3.43 14.85
N THR A 222 -9.46 4.72 15.21
CA THR A 222 -9.38 5.15 16.62
C THR A 222 -10.74 5.55 17.23
N ARG A 223 -11.84 4.85 16.93
CA ARG A 223 -13.22 5.19 17.40
C ARG A 223 -13.42 5.21 18.94
N GLY A 224 -12.35 5.19 19.75
CA GLY A 224 -12.44 5.22 21.22
C GLY A 224 -11.35 6.00 21.97
N SER A 225 -10.51 6.84 21.36
CA SER A 225 -9.44 7.52 22.12
C SER A 225 -9.39 9.04 21.90
N GLU A 226 -10.17 9.77 22.70
CA GLU A 226 -10.15 11.25 22.75
C GLU A 226 -8.85 11.84 23.32
N ARG A 227 -7.98 11.01 23.89
CA ARG A 227 -6.83 11.47 24.72
C ARG A 227 -5.58 11.89 23.94
N HIS A 228 -5.54 11.71 22.61
CA HIS A 228 -4.34 11.97 21.78
C HIS A 228 -4.50 13.04 20.69
N SER A 229 -5.58 13.82 20.69
CA SER A 229 -5.92 14.75 19.60
C SER A 229 -4.77 15.71 19.23
N THR A 230 -4.12 16.37 20.19
CA THR A 230 -3.08 17.39 19.88
C THR A 230 -1.82 16.79 19.25
N ARG A 231 -1.34 15.66 19.77
CA ARG A 231 -0.14 14.97 19.25
C ARG A 231 -0.34 14.51 17.80
N GLN A 232 -1.55 14.07 17.47
CA GLN A 232 -1.90 13.65 16.11
C GLN A 232 -1.82 14.81 15.11
N HIS A 233 -2.23 16.01 15.49
CA HIS A 233 -2.13 17.19 14.61
C HIS A 233 -0.68 17.58 14.33
N TYR A 234 0.21 17.50 15.33
CA TYR A 234 1.65 17.74 15.11
C TYR A 234 2.29 16.70 14.18
N PHE A 235 1.94 15.42 14.32
CA PHE A 235 2.44 14.38 13.41
C PHE A 235 1.95 14.56 11.97
N LEU A 236 0.68 14.94 11.79
CA LEU A 236 0.14 15.26 10.47
C LEU A 236 0.87 16.47 9.85
N LEU A 237 1.11 17.53 10.63
CA LEU A 237 1.87 18.69 10.17
C LEU A 237 3.32 18.30 9.80
N PHE A 238 3.97 17.50 10.64
CA PHE A 238 5.32 16.99 10.38
C PHE A 238 5.39 16.16 9.10
N MET A 239 4.40 15.29 8.86
CA MET A 239 4.28 14.52 7.61
C MET A 239 4.22 15.43 6.38
N ALA A 240 3.48 16.55 6.45
CA ALA A 240 3.41 17.52 5.36
C ALA A 240 4.75 18.26 5.17
N ILE A 241 5.43 18.65 6.26
CA ILE A 241 6.73 19.35 6.19
C ILE A 241 7.80 18.46 5.56
N VAL A 242 7.82 17.16 5.89
CA VAL A 242 8.79 16.19 5.33
C VAL A 242 8.66 16.04 3.81
N GLN A 243 7.52 16.41 3.21
CA GLN A 243 7.38 16.37 1.75
C GLN A 243 8.30 17.36 1.03
N PHE A 244 8.61 18.51 1.62
CA PHE A 244 9.47 19.52 0.99
C PHE A 244 10.90 19.02 0.73
N PRO A 245 11.66 18.52 1.73
CA PRO A 245 13.00 17.99 1.48
C PRO A 245 12.97 16.75 0.59
N LEU A 246 11.93 15.91 0.68
CA LEU A 246 11.79 14.73 -0.18
C LEU A 246 11.61 15.12 -1.66
N PHE A 247 10.72 16.06 -1.96
CA PHE A 247 10.51 16.56 -3.31
C PHE A 247 11.76 17.27 -3.85
N PHE A 248 12.42 18.09 -3.04
CA PHE A 248 13.64 18.77 -3.44
C PHE A 248 14.77 17.78 -3.74
N TRP A 249 14.93 16.76 -2.89
CA TRP A 249 15.91 15.70 -3.11
C TRP A 249 15.56 14.94 -4.40
N LEU A 250 14.39 14.34 -4.51
CA LEU A 250 14.02 13.54 -5.68
C LEU A 250 13.97 14.34 -7.00
N GLY A 251 13.58 15.61 -6.96
CA GLY A 251 13.50 16.49 -8.14
C GLY A 251 14.84 17.02 -8.63
N ASN A 252 15.92 16.89 -7.84
CA ASN A 252 17.24 17.41 -8.21
C ASN A 252 17.93 16.48 -9.22
N ILE A 253 17.59 16.68 -10.51
CA ILE A 253 18.15 15.95 -11.64
C ILE A 253 19.50 16.58 -12.06
N GLY A 254 20.56 15.77 -12.10
CA GLY A 254 21.86 16.14 -12.65
C GLY A 254 22.85 16.80 -11.67
N ALA A 255 22.57 16.72 -10.37
CA ALA A 255 23.53 16.96 -9.28
C ALA A 255 24.15 15.64 -8.80
#